data_AF-A0A7W1AKK8-F1
#
_entry.id   AF-A0A7W1AKK8-F1
#
_cell.length_a   1.000
_cell.length_b   1.000
_cell.length_c   1.000
_cell.angle_alpha   90.00
_cell.angle_beta   90.00
_cell.angle_gamma   90.00
#
_symmetry.space_group_name_H-M   'P 1'
#
loop_
_entity.id
_entity.type
_entity.pdbx_description
1 polymer ?
#
loop_
_entity_poly.entity_id
_entity_poly.type
_entity_poly.pdbx_seq_one_letter_code
_entity_poly.pdbx_strand_id
1 'polypeptide(L)'
;ITTNGPYIEMTAGTKSIGDTVTGGSVELRIRVRAPQWAKVDTLTIYSNSAVVRTIPIPADQGASFETVLTVTPPRDAWVVAEATGKSNMFPVVSPTELPPLDATVIITALAAGIEGLDLSTLPIASKLQPVRLHQSTPYAMTNPIWIDIDGNGWTPPKTPFSSRVKPVPEERPDVRTQFEALQEIAP
;
A
#
# COMPACT_ATOMS: atom_id res chain seq x y z
N ILE A 1 11.49 3.30 2.17
CA ILE A 1 10.20 3.98 2.46
C ILE A 1 9.22 3.52 1.39
N THR A 2 8.00 3.18 1.79
CA THR A 2 6.88 2.93 0.88
C THR A 2 5.86 4.05 1.07
N THR A 3 5.34 4.62 -0.01
CA THR A 3 4.36 5.72 0.05
C THR A 3 3.49 5.79 -1.21
N ASN A 4 2.25 6.26 -1.05
CA ASN A 4 1.38 6.71 -2.13
C ASN A 4 0.93 8.18 -1.98
N GLY A 5 1.73 9.02 -1.32
CA GLY A 5 1.51 10.47 -1.21
C GLY A 5 2.26 11.12 -0.06
N PRO A 6 2.01 10.72 1.20
CA PRO A 6 2.71 11.25 2.37
C PRO A 6 4.19 10.86 2.43
N TYR A 7 5.01 11.66 3.07
CA TYR A 7 6.41 11.39 3.35
C TYR A 7 6.66 11.48 4.86
N ILE A 8 7.42 10.54 5.40
CA ILE A 8 7.74 10.48 6.83
C ILE A 8 9.26 10.58 6.98
N GLU A 9 9.70 11.60 7.71
CA GLU A 9 11.06 11.70 8.23
C GLU A 9 11.04 11.18 9.67
N MET A 10 11.93 10.25 9.98
CA MET A 10 12.11 9.73 11.34
C MET A 10 13.60 9.71 11.67
N THR A 11 13.95 10.28 12.82
CA THR A 11 15.33 10.39 13.30
C THR A 11 15.43 10.05 14.77
N ALA A 12 16.60 9.57 15.17
CA ALA A 12 16.97 9.26 16.55
C ALA A 12 18.31 9.92 16.85
N GLY A 13 18.28 11.10 17.49
CA GLY A 13 19.47 11.95 17.62
C GLY A 13 20.01 12.37 16.24
N THR A 14 21.23 11.96 15.92
CA THR A 14 21.89 12.21 14.61
C THR A 14 21.70 11.07 13.61
N LYS A 15 21.03 9.98 14.00
CA LYS A 15 20.79 8.80 13.17
C LYS A 15 19.43 8.89 12.47
N SER A 16 19.34 8.22 11.33
CA SER A 16 18.19 8.23 10.44
C SER A 16 17.68 6.81 10.16
N ILE A 17 16.59 6.71 9.41
CA ILE A 17 16.05 5.41 8.99
C ILE A 17 17.12 4.56 8.27
N GLY A 18 17.19 3.29 8.61
CA GLY A 18 18.22 2.35 8.14
C GLY A 18 19.45 2.25 9.06
N ASP A 19 19.68 3.24 9.93
CA ASP A 19 20.79 3.21 10.89
C ASP A 19 20.49 2.38 12.13
N THR A 20 21.57 2.02 12.84
CA THR A 20 21.52 1.46 14.19
C THR A 20 21.87 2.53 15.23
N VAL A 21 21.08 2.59 16.31
CA VAL A 21 21.33 3.38 17.51
C VAL A 21 21.59 2.45 18.69
N THR A 22 22.46 2.89 19.61
CA THR A 22 22.75 2.15 20.84
C THR A 22 22.05 2.77 22.04
N GLY A 23 21.48 1.95 22.92
CA GLY A 23 20.94 2.37 24.21
C GLY A 23 19.48 1.96 24.45
N GLY A 24 19.11 1.85 25.74
CA GLY A 24 17.80 1.34 26.15
C GLY A 24 16.63 2.32 26.06
N SER A 25 16.88 3.61 25.84
CA SER A 25 15.85 4.64 25.71
C SER A 25 16.20 5.57 24.55
N VAL A 26 15.34 5.58 23.53
CA VAL A 26 15.60 6.28 22.26
C VAL A 26 14.51 7.32 22.03
N GLU A 27 14.89 8.59 21.96
CA GLU A 27 13.99 9.67 21.52
C GLU A 27 13.91 9.69 19.99
N LEU A 28 12.68 9.61 19.47
CA LEU A 28 12.35 9.67 18.07
C LEU A 28 11.72 11.02 17.75
N ARG A 29 12.30 11.73 16.78
CA ARG A 29 11.66 12.89 16.15
C ARG A 29 11.06 12.45 14.82
N ILE A 30 9.76 12.65 14.67
CA ILE A 30 8.99 12.22 13.50
C ILE A 30 8.33 13.44 12.87
N ARG A 31 8.52 13.63 11.57
CA ARG A 31 7.83 14.64 10.76
C ARG A 31 7.07 13.95 9.65
N VAL A 32 5.79 14.23 9.53
CA VAL A 32 4.94 13.76 8.44
C VAL A 32 4.60 14.95 7.57
N ARG A 33 4.86 14.82 6.27
CA ARG A 33 4.57 15.81 5.25
C ARG A 33 3.71 15.17 4.19
N ALA A 34 2.58 15.78 3.87
CA ALA A 34 1.69 15.30 2.84
C ALA A 34 1.23 16.45 1.94
N PRO A 35 1.00 16.19 0.65
CA PRO A 35 0.34 17.16 -0.20
C PRO A 35 -1.12 17.33 0.24
N GLN A 36 -1.73 18.47 -0.10
CA GLN A 36 -3.10 18.80 0.33
C GLN A 36 -4.16 17.77 -0.08
N TRP A 37 -3.92 17.05 -1.18
CA TRP A 37 -4.81 16.01 -1.70
C TRP A 37 -4.60 14.64 -1.03
N ALA A 38 -3.60 14.47 -0.15
CA ALA A 38 -3.33 13.21 0.55
C ALA A 38 -3.07 13.41 2.04
N LYS A 39 -3.89 14.23 2.71
CA LYS A 39 -3.76 14.46 4.15
C LYS A 39 -3.86 13.15 4.95
N VAL A 40 -3.01 13.04 5.96
CA VAL A 40 -3.03 11.93 6.93
C VAL A 40 -3.83 12.32 8.16
N ASP A 41 -4.37 11.34 8.88
CA ASP A 41 -5.12 11.52 10.12
C ASP A 41 -4.59 10.66 11.28
N THR A 42 -3.70 9.71 11.00
CA THR A 42 -3.17 8.79 12.01
C THR A 42 -1.68 8.54 11.79
N LEU A 43 -0.88 8.63 12.85
CA LEU A 43 0.51 8.18 12.91
C LEU A 43 0.61 6.99 13.89
N THR A 44 1.10 5.86 13.40
CA THR A 44 1.32 4.64 14.20
C THR A 44 2.80 4.31 14.26
N ILE A 45 3.30 3.99 15.45
CA ILE A 45 4.68 3.60 15.68
C ILE A 45 4.69 2.13 16.10
N TYR A 46 5.49 1.35 15.39
CA TYR A 46 5.68 -0.08 15.62
C TYR A 46 7.06 -0.33 16.21
N SER A 47 7.15 -1.23 17.18
CA SER A 47 8.41 -1.83 17.63
C SER A 47 8.26 -3.35 17.62
N ASN A 48 9.16 -4.05 16.92
CA ASN A 48 9.17 -5.52 16.86
C ASN A 48 7.81 -6.14 16.46
N SER A 49 7.14 -5.52 15.48
CA SER A 49 5.79 -5.84 14.99
C SER A 49 4.63 -5.54 15.94
N ALA A 50 4.85 -4.93 17.10
CA ALA A 50 3.80 -4.50 18.02
C ALA A 50 3.57 -2.98 17.89
N VAL A 51 2.32 -2.55 17.97
CA VAL A 51 1.99 -1.11 18.05
C VAL A 51 2.43 -0.60 19.41
N VAL A 52 3.39 0.33 19.41
CA VAL A 52 3.86 1.03 20.62
C VAL A 52 2.99 2.25 20.89
N ARG A 53 2.62 2.97 19.82
CA ARG A 53 1.83 4.18 19.93
C ARG A 53 1.00 4.40 18.67
N THR A 54 -0.22 4.88 18.87
CA THR A 54 -1.05 5.46 17.82
C THR A 54 -1.38 6.89 18.23
N ILE A 55 -1.14 7.83 17.32
CA ILE A 55 -1.31 9.26 17.53
C ILE A 55 -2.32 9.76 16.50
N PRO A 56 -3.49 10.26 16.91
CA PRO A 56 -4.39 10.95 16.00
C PRO A 56 -3.75 12.28 15.58
N ILE A 57 -3.74 12.56 14.28
CA ILE A 57 -3.30 13.82 13.70
C ILE A 57 -4.52 14.72 13.53
N PRO A 58 -4.52 15.93 14.13
CA PRO A 58 -5.59 16.91 13.92
C PRO A 58 -5.81 17.22 12.43
N ALA A 59 -7.06 17.43 12.02
CA ALA A 59 -7.42 17.58 10.60
C ALA A 59 -6.75 18.79 9.92
N ASP A 60 -6.45 19.85 10.69
CA ASP A 60 -5.71 21.04 10.27
C ASP A 60 -4.21 20.76 10.06
N GLN A 61 -3.67 19.70 10.68
CA GLN A 61 -2.27 19.30 10.62
C GLN A 61 -2.00 18.13 9.66
N GLY A 62 -3.03 17.58 9.00
CA GLY A 62 -2.88 16.40 8.14
C GLY A 62 -1.93 16.56 6.94
N ALA A 63 -1.55 17.79 6.57
CA ALA A 63 -0.53 18.06 5.55
C ALA A 63 0.88 18.24 6.11
N SER A 64 1.01 18.59 7.39
CA SER A 64 2.30 18.81 8.06
C SER A 64 2.13 18.61 9.56
N PHE A 65 2.70 17.53 10.07
CA PHE A 65 2.64 17.14 11.48
C PHE A 65 4.03 16.82 11.99
N GLU A 66 4.36 17.22 13.21
CA GLU A 66 5.64 16.90 13.86
C GLU A 66 5.38 16.45 15.30
N THR A 67 6.12 15.43 15.73
CA THR A 67 6.05 14.94 17.10
C THR A 67 7.38 14.36 17.54
N VAL A 68 7.56 14.31 18.87
CA VAL A 68 8.70 13.67 19.52
C VAL A 68 8.16 12.67 20.52
N LEU A 69 8.70 11.45 20.53
CA LEU A 69 8.33 10.41 21.49
C LEU A 69 9.52 9.54 21.83
N THR A 70 9.50 8.97 23.03
CA THR A 70 10.54 8.05 23.50
C THR A 70 10.07 6.61 23.39
N VAL A 71 10.93 5.73 22.87
CA VAL A 71 10.72 4.28 22.84
C VAL A 71 11.75 3.61 23.74
N THR A 72 11.29 2.71 24.60
CA THR A 72 12.12 1.98 25.57
C THR A 72 11.87 0.47 25.40
N PRO A 73 12.44 -0.16 24.35
CA PRO A 73 12.23 -1.58 24.12
C PRO A 73 12.94 -2.43 25.20
N PRO A 74 12.44 -3.63 25.53
CA PRO A 74 13.04 -4.47 26.59
C PRO A 74 14.23 -5.31 26.12
N ARG A 75 14.51 -5.32 24.81
CA ARG A 75 15.59 -6.03 24.12
C ARG A 75 15.83 -5.34 22.77
N ASP A 76 16.86 -5.74 22.06
CA ASP A 76 17.11 -5.28 20.70
C ASP A 76 15.85 -5.24 19.85
N ALA A 77 15.71 -4.14 19.13
CA ALA A 77 14.47 -3.83 18.47
C ALA A 77 14.66 -3.13 17.14
N TRP A 78 13.59 -3.09 16.38
CA TRP A 78 13.45 -2.20 15.24
C TRP A 78 12.20 -1.36 15.43
N VAL A 79 12.29 -0.09 15.06
CA VAL A 79 11.17 0.84 15.13
C VAL A 79 10.85 1.38 13.76
N VAL A 80 9.56 1.37 13.41
CA VAL A 80 9.03 1.90 12.15
C VAL A 80 7.87 2.84 12.44
N ALA A 81 7.76 3.91 11.68
CA ALA A 81 6.60 4.81 11.68
C ALA A 81 5.73 4.57 10.43
N GLU A 82 4.42 4.60 10.62
CA GLU A 82 3.40 4.50 9.58
C GLU A 82 2.44 5.69 9.70
N ALA A 83 2.14 6.35 8.59
CA ALA A 83 1.14 7.40 8.53
C ALA A 83 0.02 7.01 7.55
N THR A 84 -1.23 7.16 7.98
CA THR A 84 -2.41 6.81 7.18
C THR A 84 -3.42 7.96 7.18
N GLY A 85 -4.19 8.05 6.09
CA GLY A 85 -5.34 8.94 5.96
C GLY A 85 -6.58 8.19 5.49
N LYS A 86 -7.77 8.75 5.74
CA LYS A 86 -9.07 8.17 5.32
C LYS A 86 -9.64 8.81 4.06
N SER A 87 -9.17 10.00 3.69
CA SER A 87 -9.64 10.72 2.51
C SER A 87 -9.29 9.99 1.21
N ASN A 88 -10.07 10.23 0.16
CA ASN A 88 -9.66 9.84 -1.19
C ASN A 88 -8.46 10.69 -1.64
N MET A 89 -7.74 10.23 -2.67
CA MET A 89 -6.56 10.91 -3.20
C MET A 89 -6.86 11.78 -4.44
N PHE A 90 -8.07 12.34 -4.53
CA PHE A 90 -8.42 13.27 -5.62
C PHE A 90 -7.57 14.55 -5.51
N PRO A 91 -6.99 15.08 -6.61
CA PRO A 91 -7.31 14.78 -8.01
C PRO A 91 -6.45 13.69 -8.66
N VAL A 92 -5.44 13.14 -7.97
CA VAL A 92 -4.45 12.23 -8.57
C VAL A 92 -5.05 10.85 -8.83
N VAL A 93 -5.87 10.36 -7.90
CA VAL A 93 -6.67 9.15 -8.10
C VAL A 93 -8.12 9.57 -8.28
N SER A 94 -8.67 9.35 -9.47
CA SER A 94 -10.08 9.59 -9.73
C SER A 94 -10.92 8.61 -8.90
N PRO A 95 -12.00 9.07 -8.23
CA PRO A 95 -12.90 8.19 -7.48
C PRO A 95 -13.68 7.18 -8.34
N THR A 96 -13.46 7.20 -9.65
CA THR A 96 -14.36 6.72 -10.69
C THR A 96 -13.54 5.91 -11.67
N GLU A 97 -13.73 4.59 -11.70
CA GLU A 97 -13.22 3.74 -12.77
C GLU A 97 -14.36 3.51 -13.78
N LEU A 98 -14.12 3.82 -15.05
CA LEU A 98 -15.03 3.43 -16.12
C LEU A 98 -14.84 1.92 -16.34
N PRO A 99 -15.89 1.08 -16.20
CA PRO A 99 -15.76 -0.33 -16.47
C PRO A 99 -15.31 -0.55 -17.93
N PRO A 100 -14.57 -1.65 -18.23
CA PRO A 100 -14.22 -1.99 -19.59
C PRO A 100 -15.49 -2.05 -20.45
N LEU A 101 -15.49 -1.34 -21.58
CA LEU A 101 -16.56 -1.46 -22.55
C LEU A 101 -16.49 -2.88 -23.13
N ASP A 102 -17.49 -3.71 -22.80
CA ASP A 102 -17.60 -5.06 -23.36
C ASP A 102 -17.82 -4.94 -24.87
N ALA A 103 -16.96 -5.59 -25.67
CA ALA A 103 -17.09 -5.61 -27.13
C ALA A 103 -18.48 -6.10 -27.57
N THR A 104 -19.10 -6.99 -26.79
CA THR A 104 -20.46 -7.46 -27.01
C THR A 104 -21.47 -6.31 -26.94
N VAL A 105 -21.29 -5.35 -26.03
CA VAL A 105 -22.17 -4.17 -25.91
C VAL A 105 -22.04 -3.26 -27.13
N ILE A 106 -20.81 -3.06 -27.63
CA ILE A 106 -20.54 -2.28 -28.84
C ILE A 106 -21.12 -2.98 -30.08
N ILE A 107 -20.88 -4.28 -30.23
CA ILE A 107 -21.40 -5.10 -31.33
C ILE A 107 -22.92 -5.12 -31.30
N THR A 108 -23.55 -5.21 -30.12
CA THR A 108 -25.01 -5.17 -29.99
C THR A 108 -25.58 -3.82 -30.41
N ALA A 109 -24.97 -2.70 -30.02
CA ALA A 109 -25.39 -1.36 -30.47
C ALA A 109 -25.26 -1.17 -31.98
N LEU A 110 -24.19 -1.70 -32.59
CA LEU A 110 -23.98 -1.65 -34.03
C LEU A 110 -24.96 -2.56 -34.79
N ALA A 111 -25.24 -3.75 -34.26
CA ALA A 111 -26.16 -4.71 -34.87
C ALA A 111 -27.63 -4.31 -34.75
N ALA A 112 -27.99 -3.53 -33.72
CA ALA A 112 -29.35 -2.99 -33.53
C ALA A 112 -29.66 -1.81 -34.47
N GLY A 113 -28.65 -1.18 -35.07
CA GLY A 113 -28.79 -0.01 -35.93
C GLY A 113 -28.98 -0.35 -37.40
N ILE A 114 -30.22 -0.61 -37.84
CA ILE A 114 -30.55 -0.69 -39.29
C ILE A 114 -30.45 0.67 -40.01
N GLU A 115 -30.20 1.79 -39.31
CA GLU A 115 -29.97 3.13 -39.91
C GLU A 115 -28.88 3.97 -39.19
N GLY A 116 -27.87 3.33 -38.59
CA GLY A 116 -26.76 4.02 -37.93
C GLY A 116 -26.70 3.80 -36.42
N LEU A 117 -25.68 4.37 -35.77
CA LEU A 117 -25.33 4.14 -34.37
C LEU A 117 -26.41 4.69 -33.42
N ASP A 118 -27.41 3.87 -33.07
CA ASP A 118 -28.42 4.22 -32.07
C ASP A 118 -27.99 3.78 -30.66
N LEU A 119 -27.35 4.71 -29.94
CA LEU A 119 -26.90 4.53 -28.56
C LEU A 119 -28.05 4.56 -27.54
N SER A 120 -29.29 4.87 -27.94
CA SER A 120 -30.43 4.97 -27.03
C SER A 120 -31.01 3.61 -26.62
N THR A 121 -30.72 2.56 -27.40
CA THR A 121 -31.14 1.17 -27.12
C THR A 121 -30.18 0.44 -26.18
N LEU A 122 -29.01 1.02 -25.91
CA LEU A 122 -28.06 0.47 -24.96
C LEU A 122 -28.62 0.59 -23.53
N PRO A 123 -28.50 -0.45 -22.69
CA PRO A 123 -28.84 -0.38 -21.26
C PRO A 123 -27.79 0.44 -20.49
N ILE A 124 -27.61 1.71 -20.85
CA ILE A 124 -26.64 2.65 -20.27
C ILE A 124 -27.05 3.04 -18.85
N ALA A 125 -28.33 2.88 -18.49
CA ALA A 125 -28.87 3.44 -17.25
C ALA A 125 -28.57 2.64 -15.96
N SER A 126 -27.97 1.45 -16.01
CA SER A 126 -27.80 0.65 -14.77
C SER A 126 -26.51 -0.15 -14.64
N LYS A 127 -25.78 -0.46 -15.73
CA LYS A 127 -24.53 -1.26 -15.66
C LYS A 127 -23.24 -0.46 -15.94
N LEU A 128 -23.35 0.82 -16.30
CA LEU A 128 -22.21 1.72 -16.52
C LEU A 128 -22.02 2.74 -15.40
N GLN A 129 -22.76 2.64 -14.29
CA GLN A 129 -22.45 3.44 -13.12
C GLN A 129 -21.04 3.04 -12.65
N PRO A 130 -20.08 3.99 -12.59
CA PRO A 130 -18.75 3.69 -12.12
C PRO A 130 -18.85 3.10 -10.72
N VAL A 131 -18.57 1.81 -10.62
CA VAL A 131 -18.46 1.16 -9.32
C VAL A 131 -17.10 1.55 -8.77
N ARG A 132 -17.05 1.97 -7.51
CA ARG A 132 -15.79 2.32 -6.86
C ARG A 132 -15.02 1.04 -6.58
N LEU A 133 -14.26 0.55 -7.56
CA LEU A 133 -13.61 -0.75 -7.48
C LEU A 133 -12.60 -0.81 -6.34
N HIS A 134 -11.86 0.28 -6.08
CA HIS A 134 -10.94 0.39 -4.94
C HIS A 134 -10.85 1.83 -4.40
N GLN A 135 -10.94 2.02 -3.09
CA GLN A 135 -10.61 3.31 -2.46
C GLN A 135 -9.11 3.33 -2.14
N SER A 136 -8.33 4.08 -2.91
CA SER A 136 -6.96 4.41 -2.52
C SER A 136 -6.97 5.54 -1.48
N THR A 137 -6.25 5.35 -0.38
CA THR A 137 -6.08 6.35 0.68
C THR A 137 -4.61 6.65 0.93
N PRO A 138 -4.29 7.83 1.52
CA PRO A 138 -2.93 8.19 1.86
C PRO A 138 -2.29 7.17 2.82
N TYR A 139 -1.07 6.77 2.50
CA TYR A 139 -0.28 5.78 3.22
C TYR A 139 1.22 6.07 3.06
N ALA A 140 1.96 5.98 4.15
CA ALA A 140 3.41 5.94 4.13
C ALA A 140 3.96 5.10 5.29
N MET A 141 5.06 4.39 5.06
CA MET A 141 5.77 3.64 6.08
C MET A 141 7.28 3.78 5.91
N THR A 142 7.99 3.99 7.03
CA THR A 142 9.45 4.18 7.01
C THR A 142 10.21 2.86 6.89
N ASN A 143 11.49 2.96 6.49
CA ASN A 143 12.43 1.89 6.85
C ASN A 143 12.66 1.89 8.37
N PRO A 144 13.11 0.79 8.98
CA PRO A 144 13.34 0.73 10.41
C PRO A 144 14.52 1.58 10.84
N ILE A 145 14.49 2.10 12.07
CA ILE A 145 15.69 2.39 12.86
C ILE A 145 15.92 1.18 13.77
N TRP A 146 17.15 0.65 13.76
CA TRP A 146 17.53 -0.48 14.60
C TRP A 146 18.02 0.04 15.96
N ILE A 147 17.58 -0.58 17.04
CA ILE A 147 17.96 -0.26 18.42
C ILE A 147 18.73 -1.46 18.97
N ASP A 148 20.02 -1.28 19.18
CA ASP A 148 20.93 -2.20 19.86
C ASP A 148 21.04 -1.76 21.33
N ILE A 149 20.43 -2.50 22.25
CA ILE A 149 20.32 -2.03 23.63
C ILE A 149 21.63 -2.22 24.39
N ASP A 150 22.31 -3.34 24.16
CA ASP A 150 23.48 -3.76 24.93
C ASP A 150 24.81 -3.39 24.26
N GLY A 151 24.77 -2.91 23.01
CA GLY A 151 25.93 -2.46 22.26
C GLY A 151 26.80 -3.59 21.73
N ASN A 152 26.33 -4.84 21.72
CA ASN A 152 27.08 -5.99 21.20
C ASN A 152 26.80 -6.31 19.73
N GLY A 153 26.03 -5.45 19.06
CA GLY A 153 25.55 -5.66 17.70
C GLY A 153 24.08 -6.08 17.70
N TRP A 154 23.33 -5.55 16.75
CA TRP A 154 21.89 -5.75 16.72
C TRP A 154 21.47 -7.21 16.47
N THR A 155 20.60 -7.72 17.33
CA THR A 155 20.02 -9.07 17.24
C THR A 155 18.54 -9.03 16.80
N PRO A 156 18.11 -9.85 15.81
CA PRO A 156 16.71 -9.93 15.42
C PRO A 156 15.77 -10.33 16.56
N PRO A 157 14.65 -9.61 16.77
CA PRO A 157 13.73 -9.87 17.89
C PRO A 157 12.87 -11.12 17.72
N LYS A 158 12.85 -11.71 16.52
CA LYS A 158 12.10 -12.91 16.15
C LYS A 158 13.01 -13.81 15.33
N THR A 159 12.82 -15.12 15.47
CA THR A 159 13.51 -16.09 14.62
C THR A 159 13.06 -15.96 13.16
N PRO A 160 13.97 -16.15 12.19
CA PRO A 160 13.60 -16.20 10.78
C PRO A 160 12.54 -17.29 10.55
N PHE A 161 11.63 -17.05 9.60
CA PHE A 161 10.72 -18.10 9.15
C PHE A 161 11.53 -19.27 8.58
N SER A 162 11.11 -20.50 8.90
CA SER A 162 11.69 -21.71 8.30
C SER A 162 11.47 -21.66 6.79
N SER A 163 12.53 -21.47 6.02
CA SER A 163 12.51 -21.44 4.56
C SER A 163 12.33 -22.81 3.89
N ARG A 164 11.86 -23.84 4.62
CA ARG A 164 11.50 -25.14 4.03
C ARG A 164 10.20 -25.04 3.22
N VAL A 165 10.24 -24.28 2.14
CA VAL A 165 9.44 -24.60 0.98
C VAL A 165 10.07 -25.86 0.41
N LYS A 166 9.44 -27.03 0.60
CA LYS A 166 9.76 -28.15 -0.28
C LYS A 166 9.53 -27.64 -1.70
N PRO A 167 10.49 -27.76 -2.63
CA PRO A 167 10.17 -27.48 -4.02
C PRO A 167 9.01 -28.39 -4.37
N VAL A 168 7.82 -27.80 -4.55
CA VAL A 168 6.76 -28.46 -5.26
C VAL A 168 7.31 -28.57 -6.67
N PRO A 169 7.49 -29.78 -7.23
CA PRO A 169 7.82 -29.89 -8.64
C PRO A 169 6.77 -29.10 -9.38
N GLU A 170 7.18 -28.02 -10.02
CA GLU A 170 6.30 -27.22 -10.85
C GLU A 170 5.99 -28.12 -12.06
N GLU A 171 4.90 -28.88 -12.00
CA GLU A 171 4.32 -29.48 -13.20
C GLU A 171 3.81 -28.32 -14.04
N ARG A 172 4.73 -27.71 -14.80
CA ARG A 172 4.37 -26.75 -15.81
C ARG A 172 3.50 -27.49 -16.82
N PRO A 173 2.26 -27.06 -17.05
CA PRO A 173 1.49 -27.60 -18.15
C PRO A 173 2.31 -27.43 -19.42
N ASP A 174 2.47 -28.51 -20.19
CA ASP A 174 3.19 -28.43 -21.45
C ASP A 174 2.37 -27.55 -22.41
N VAL A 175 2.79 -26.29 -22.52
CA VAL A 175 2.14 -25.26 -23.34
C VAL A 175 2.04 -25.73 -24.79
N ARG A 176 2.95 -26.61 -25.25
CA ARG A 176 2.93 -27.16 -26.60
C ARG A 176 1.75 -28.11 -26.78
N THR A 177 1.55 -29.03 -25.85
CA THR A 177 0.44 -29.99 -25.85
C THR A 177 -0.91 -29.27 -25.75
N GLN A 178 -0.97 -28.18 -24.97
CA GLN A 178 -2.17 -27.35 -24.89
C GLN A 178 -2.46 -26.59 -26.18
N PHE A 179 -1.42 -26.14 -26.90
CA PHE A 179 -1.58 -25.43 -28.16
C PHE A 179 -1.97 -26.36 -29.32
N GLU A 180 -1.42 -27.57 -29.36
CA GLU A 180 -1.78 -28.61 -30.35
C GLU A 180 -3.23 -29.09 -30.15
N ALA A 181 -3.68 -29.25 -28.91
CA ALA A 181 -5.08 -29.60 -28.59
C ALA A 181 -6.10 -28.53 -29.01
N LEU A 182 -5.69 -27.27 -29.19
CA LEU A 182 -6.56 -26.20 -29.69
C LEU A 182 -6.74 -26.24 -31.22
N GLN A 183 -5.82 -26.87 -31.96
CA GLN A 183 -5.90 -26.97 -33.42
C GLN A 183 -6.92 -28.03 -33.89
N GLU A 184 -7.20 -29.05 -33.08
CA GLU A 184 -8.21 -30.08 -33.38
C GLU A 184 -9.66 -29.61 -33.17
N ILE A 185 -9.88 -28.38 -32.66
CA ILE A 185 -11.23 -27.83 -32.38
C ILE A 185 -11.66 -26.80 -33.46
N ALA A 186 -10.84 -26.57 -34.49
CA ALA A 186 -11.25 -25.76 -35.64
C ALA A 186 -11.98 -26.65 -36.68
N PRO A 187 -13.15 -26.22 -37.21
CA PRO A 187 -14.02 -27.03 -38.08
C PRO A 187 -13.39 -27.37 -39.44
#